data_AF-A0AA97FIT8-F1
#
_entry.id   AF-A0AA97FIT8-F1
#
_cell.length_a   1.000
_cell.length_b   1.000
_cell.length_c   1.000
_cell.angle_alpha   90.00
_cell.angle_beta   90.00
_cell.angle_gamma   90.00
#
_symmetry.space_group_name_H-M   'P 1'
#
loop_
_entity.id
_entity.type
_entity.pdbx_description
1 polymer ?
#
loop_
_entity_poly.entity_id
_entity_poly.type
_entity_poly.pdbx_seq_one_letter_code
_entity_poly.pdbx_strand_id
1 'polypeptide(L)'
;MFDPVIAQLILDAVVLGMEPDRAALAYGITADEHAEWKAAPPTDEVSTELMTAAHAEYAQNLAIAIARAEYVALRAVREKSSDADRWFLERRFPEKWAKIPAAVRAAQAPTPRAGSGDVPEGVVPEDRMERLRREREDQRRAGGNA
;
A
#
# COMPACT_ATOMS: atom_id res chain seq x y z
N MET A 1 -5.75 17.88 20.99
CA MET A 1 -6.78 18.85 20.47
C MET A 1 -7.10 18.45 19.04
N PHE A 2 -8.38 18.44 18.64
CA PHE A 2 -8.77 18.10 17.28
C PHE A 2 -8.36 19.19 16.29
N ASP A 3 -7.77 18.79 15.16
CA ASP A 3 -7.38 19.68 14.07
C ASP A 3 -8.05 19.23 12.76
N PRO A 4 -8.98 20.01 12.19
CA PRO A 4 -9.72 19.63 10.99
C PRO A 4 -8.84 19.55 9.74
N VAL A 5 -7.75 20.32 9.66
CA VAL A 5 -6.83 20.29 8.53
C VAL A 5 -6.03 19.01 8.56
N ILE A 6 -5.48 18.65 9.73
CA ILE A 6 -4.76 17.39 9.91
C ILE A 6 -5.70 16.19 9.71
N ALA A 7 -6.94 16.27 10.21
CA ALA A 7 -7.96 15.25 9.99
C ALA A 7 -8.19 15.01 8.48
N GLN A 8 -8.34 16.07 7.67
CA GLN A 8 -8.51 15.92 6.23
C GLN A 8 -7.28 15.28 5.56
N LEU A 9 -6.07 15.69 5.95
CA LEU A 9 -4.83 15.10 5.42
C LEU A 9 -4.69 13.61 5.75
N ILE A 10 -5.12 13.19 6.95
CA ILE A 10 -5.19 11.78 7.33
C ILE A 10 -6.19 11.03 6.45
N LEU A 11 -7.40 11.59 6.24
CA LEU A 11 -8.41 10.98 5.38
C LEU A 11 -7.92 10.78 3.95
N ASP A 12 -7.25 11.79 3.38
CA ASP A 12 -6.70 11.71 2.03
C ASP A 12 -5.61 10.63 1.93
N ALA A 13 -4.72 10.54 2.92
CA ALA A 13 -3.70 9.49 2.98
C ALA A 13 -4.31 8.09 3.10
N VAL A 14 -5.41 7.95 3.85
CA VAL A 14 -6.15 6.68 3.97
C VAL A 14 -6.81 6.31 2.64
N VAL A 15 -7.40 7.25 1.91
CA VAL A 15 -7.94 7.02 0.56
C VAL A 15 -6.86 6.53 -0.40
N LEU A 16 -5.62 7.00 -0.24
CA LEU A 16 -4.45 6.55 -0.99
C LEU A 16 -3.88 5.19 -0.50
N GLY A 17 -4.53 4.55 0.46
CA GLY A 17 -4.19 3.20 0.94
C GLY A 17 -3.32 3.16 2.19
N MET A 18 -3.10 4.28 2.89
CA MET A 18 -2.35 4.27 4.14
C MET A 18 -3.18 3.74 5.32
N GLU A 19 -2.53 3.08 6.29
CA GLU A 19 -3.14 2.78 7.58
C GLU A 19 -3.54 4.06 8.34
N PRO A 20 -4.78 4.22 8.83
CA PRO A 20 -5.24 5.40 9.57
C PRO A 20 -4.29 5.79 10.70
N ASP A 21 -3.88 4.83 11.52
CA ASP A 21 -2.96 5.12 12.63
C ASP A 21 -1.56 5.49 12.13
N ARG A 22 -1.14 4.94 10.98
CA ARG A 22 0.12 5.32 10.33
C ARG A 22 0.04 6.70 9.67
N ALA A 23 -1.09 7.04 9.09
CA ALA A 23 -1.37 8.34 8.50
C ALA A 23 -1.40 9.41 9.60
N ALA A 24 -2.07 9.13 10.72
CA ALA A 24 -2.05 9.99 11.90
C ALA A 24 -0.63 10.25 12.41
N LEU A 25 0.17 9.18 12.58
CA LEU A 25 1.57 9.30 12.98
C LEU A 25 2.42 10.12 11.99
N ALA A 26 2.17 9.97 10.68
CA ALA A 26 2.88 10.73 9.64
C ALA A 26 2.63 12.24 9.73
N TYR A 27 1.48 12.65 10.28
CA TYR A 27 1.14 14.04 10.54
C TYR A 27 1.33 14.46 12.00
N GLY A 28 2.08 13.68 12.78
CA GLY A 28 2.47 14.03 14.15
C GLY A 28 1.40 13.79 15.20
N ILE A 29 0.31 13.08 14.87
CA ILE A 29 -0.73 12.68 15.82
C ILE A 29 -0.35 11.33 16.42
N THR A 30 -0.28 11.26 17.74
CA THR A 30 0.03 10.02 18.46
C THR A 30 -1.10 9.01 18.34
N ALA A 31 -0.82 7.74 18.67
CA ALA A 31 -1.83 6.68 18.64
C ALA A 31 -3.00 6.97 19.61
N ASP A 32 -2.68 7.49 20.79
CA ASP A 32 -3.69 7.83 21.83
C ASP A 32 -4.55 9.01 21.39
N GLU A 33 -3.94 10.09 20.88
CA GLU A 33 -4.69 11.23 20.34
C GLU A 33 -5.59 10.83 19.16
N HIS A 34 -5.08 9.97 18.26
CA HIS A 34 -5.89 9.49 17.16
C HIS A 34 -7.02 8.56 17.64
N ALA A 35 -6.80 7.79 18.71
CA ALA A 35 -7.85 7.01 19.34
C ALA A 35 -8.94 7.91 19.93
N GLU A 36 -8.58 9.04 20.55
CA GLU A 36 -9.54 10.05 21.04
C GLU A 36 -10.36 10.68 19.90
N TRP A 37 -9.75 10.93 18.74
CA TRP A 37 -10.45 11.47 17.57
C TRP A 37 -11.43 10.45 16.98
N LYS A 38 -11.10 9.15 17.04
CA LYS A 38 -11.97 8.05 16.61
C LYS A 38 -13.07 7.73 17.63
N ALA A 39 -12.84 8.03 18.91
CA ALA A 39 -13.80 7.82 19.97
C ALA A 39 -14.90 8.89 19.91
N ALA A 40 -16.16 8.45 19.98
CA ALA A 40 -17.26 9.37 20.25
C ALA A 40 -16.99 10.06 21.60
N PRO A 41 -17.06 11.40 21.68
CA PRO A 41 -16.66 12.07 22.91
C PRO A 41 -17.61 11.80 24.06
N PRO A 42 -17.12 11.92 25.31
CA PRO A 42 -17.93 11.70 26.50
C PRO A 42 -19.11 12.68 26.53
N THR A 43 -20.27 12.16 26.92
CA THR A 43 -21.56 12.85 26.96
C THR A 43 -21.71 13.93 28.05
N ASP A 44 -20.64 14.23 28.80
CA ASP A 44 -20.71 15.17 29.91
C ASP A 44 -20.18 16.57 29.53
N GLU A 45 -21.05 17.56 29.80
CA GLU A 45 -20.84 19.01 29.81
C GLU A 45 -20.84 19.78 28.47
N VAL A 46 -22.01 20.41 28.21
CA VAL A 46 -22.42 21.72 27.65
C VAL A 46 -21.43 22.62 26.85
N SER A 47 -20.12 22.41 26.84
CA SER A 47 -19.16 23.06 25.92
C SER A 47 -18.70 22.15 24.77
N THR A 48 -19.34 21.00 24.59
CA THR A 48 -18.81 19.89 23.79
C THR A 48 -19.56 19.61 22.49
N GLU A 49 -20.76 20.12 22.23
CA GLU A 49 -21.57 19.69 21.07
C GLU A 49 -20.88 19.84 19.71
N LEU A 50 -20.18 20.96 19.46
CA LEU A 50 -19.46 21.18 18.21
C LEU A 50 -18.21 20.29 18.07
N MET A 51 -17.47 20.08 19.16
CA MET A 51 -16.33 19.14 19.17
C MET A 51 -16.81 17.69 19.03
N THR A 52 -17.96 17.38 19.61
CA THR A 52 -18.66 16.10 19.48
C THR A 52 -19.10 15.83 18.05
N ALA A 53 -19.69 16.83 17.40
CA ALA A 53 -20.04 16.73 15.99
C ALA A 53 -18.80 16.53 15.12
N ALA A 54 -17.71 17.28 15.37
CA ALA A 54 -16.48 17.18 14.58
C ALA A 54 -15.79 15.80 14.71
N HIS A 55 -15.70 15.24 15.92
CA HIS A 55 -15.17 13.89 16.13
C HIS A 55 -16.07 12.82 15.48
N ALA A 56 -17.39 12.95 15.63
CA ALA A 56 -18.34 12.02 15.02
C ALA A 56 -18.26 12.07 13.48
N GLU A 57 -18.20 13.27 12.91
CA GLU A 57 -18.03 13.49 11.47
C GLU A 57 -16.69 12.91 10.99
N TYR A 58 -15.60 13.14 11.72
CA TYR A 58 -14.30 12.54 11.39
C TYR A 58 -14.35 11.02 11.39
N ALA A 59 -14.91 10.40 12.43
CA ALA A 59 -15.02 8.94 12.51
C ALA A 59 -15.86 8.37 11.36
N GLN A 60 -16.95 9.04 10.98
CA GLN A 60 -17.77 8.66 9.83
C GLN A 60 -17.00 8.81 8.51
N ASN A 61 -16.33 9.94 8.31
CA ASN A 61 -15.52 10.19 7.12
C ASN A 61 -14.35 9.23 7.01
N LEU A 62 -13.75 8.82 8.14
CA LEU A 62 -12.70 7.80 8.18
C LEU A 62 -13.22 6.44 7.73
N ALA A 63 -14.41 6.02 8.18
CA ALA A 63 -15.03 4.79 7.72
C ALA A 63 -15.30 4.83 6.20
N ILE A 64 -15.73 5.98 5.67
CA ILE A 64 -15.94 6.18 4.22
C ILE A 64 -14.60 6.12 3.47
N ALA A 65 -13.55 6.75 3.98
CA ALA A 65 -12.22 6.74 3.37
C ALA A 65 -11.65 5.31 3.28
N ILE A 66 -11.78 4.53 4.35
CA ILE A 66 -11.37 3.11 4.39
C ILE A 66 -12.14 2.30 3.35
N ALA A 67 -13.46 2.48 3.27
CA ALA A 67 -14.29 1.77 2.28
C ALA A 67 -13.93 2.14 0.83
N ARG A 68 -13.59 3.41 0.58
CA ARG A 68 -13.11 3.87 -0.74
C ARG A 68 -11.76 3.24 -1.10
N ALA A 69 -10.82 3.22 -0.16
CA ALA A 69 -9.51 2.58 -0.37
C ALA A 69 -9.67 1.09 -0.67
N GLU A 70 -10.53 0.38 0.07
CA GLU A 70 -10.89 -1.02 -0.19
C GLU A 70 -11.43 -1.20 -1.62
N TYR A 71 -12.41 -0.37 -2.02
CA TYR A 71 -13.00 -0.44 -3.36
C TYR A 71 -11.98 -0.18 -4.48
N VAL A 72 -11.11 0.82 -4.31
CA VAL A 72 -10.06 1.14 -5.29
C VAL A 72 -9.10 -0.03 -5.45
N ALA A 73 -8.64 -0.61 -4.34
CA ALA A 73 -7.75 -1.78 -4.37
C ALA A 73 -8.44 -2.99 -5.02
N LEU A 74 -9.72 -3.26 -4.71
CA LEU A 74 -10.50 -4.33 -5.34
C LEU A 74 -10.59 -4.16 -6.85
N ARG A 75 -10.87 -2.93 -7.29
CA ARG A 75 -10.92 -2.60 -8.72
C ARG A 75 -9.57 -2.79 -9.38
N ALA A 76 -8.48 -2.35 -8.74
CA ALA A 76 -7.13 -2.50 -9.25
C ALA A 76 -6.71 -3.98 -9.39
N VAL A 77 -7.06 -4.83 -8.42
CA VAL A 77 -6.82 -6.28 -8.55
C VAL A 77 -7.62 -6.86 -9.71
N ARG A 78 -8.91 -6.52 -9.83
CA ARG A 78 -9.77 -7.05 -10.89
C ARG A 78 -9.34 -6.62 -12.29
N GLU A 79 -8.98 -5.35 -12.48
CA GLU A 79 -8.71 -4.77 -13.79
C GLU A 79 -7.25 -4.90 -14.21
N LYS A 80 -6.32 -4.83 -13.25
CA LYS A 80 -4.88 -4.70 -13.51
C LYS A 80 -4.04 -5.83 -12.92
N SER A 81 -4.65 -6.79 -12.21
CA SER A 81 -3.92 -7.88 -11.55
C SER A 81 -2.80 -7.38 -10.62
N SER A 82 -3.05 -6.28 -9.89
CA SER A 82 -2.03 -5.63 -9.07
C SER A 82 -1.71 -6.44 -7.81
N ASP A 83 -0.48 -6.95 -7.72
CA ASP A 83 0.01 -7.69 -6.55
C ASP A 83 0.10 -6.80 -5.29
N ALA A 84 0.43 -5.52 -5.46
CA ALA A 84 0.50 -4.57 -4.35
C ALA A 84 -0.89 -4.35 -3.72
N ASP A 85 -1.92 -4.16 -4.55
CA ASP A 85 -3.29 -3.99 -4.07
C ASP A 85 -3.86 -5.29 -3.49
N ARG A 86 -3.49 -6.44 -4.06
CA ARG A 86 -3.83 -7.74 -3.50
C ARG A 86 -3.25 -7.92 -2.10
N TRP A 87 -1.95 -7.64 -1.93
CA TRP A 87 -1.30 -7.72 -0.63
C TRP A 87 -1.90 -6.75 0.39
N PHE A 88 -2.27 -5.55 -0.05
CA PHE A 88 -2.99 -4.57 0.78
C PHE A 88 -4.33 -5.14 1.28
N LEU A 89 -5.15 -5.72 0.39
CA LEU A 89 -6.42 -6.32 0.76
C LEU A 89 -6.25 -7.53 1.69
N GLU A 90 -5.25 -8.38 1.43
CA GLU A 90 -4.93 -9.56 2.26
C GLU A 90 -4.57 -9.16 3.70
N ARG A 91 -3.81 -8.08 3.88
CA ARG A 91 -3.40 -7.63 5.22
C ARG A 91 -4.45 -6.81 5.93
N ARG A 92 -5.09 -5.90 5.21
CA ARG A 92 -5.96 -4.89 5.82
C ARG A 92 -7.40 -5.38 5.98
N PHE A 93 -7.87 -6.22 5.08
CA PHE A 93 -9.24 -6.73 5.07
C PHE A 93 -9.30 -8.25 4.91
N PRO A 94 -8.56 -9.03 5.73
CA PRO A 94 -8.38 -10.47 5.52
C PRO A 94 -9.70 -11.24 5.47
N GLU A 95 -10.64 -10.93 6.38
CA GLU A 95 -11.95 -11.60 6.45
C GLU A 95 -12.84 -11.31 5.24
N LYS A 96 -12.82 -10.07 4.74
CA LYS A 96 -13.59 -9.68 3.56
C LYS A 96 -12.95 -10.25 2.29
N TRP A 97 -11.63 -10.16 2.17
CA TRP A 97 -10.86 -10.69 1.05
C TRP A 97 -11.02 -12.20 0.90
N ALA A 98 -11.04 -12.94 2.01
CA ALA A 98 -11.25 -14.39 2.01
C ALA A 98 -12.61 -14.81 1.39
N LYS A 99 -13.64 -13.95 1.50
CA LYS A 99 -14.98 -14.19 0.94
C LYS A 99 -15.08 -13.87 -0.56
N ILE A 100 -14.09 -13.18 -1.12
CA ILE A 100 -14.09 -12.84 -2.54
C ILE A 100 -13.84 -14.09 -3.38
N PRO A 101 -14.59 -14.31 -4.47
CA PRO A 101 -14.42 -15.49 -5.32
C PRO A 101 -12.96 -15.68 -5.76
N ALA A 102 -12.48 -16.92 -5.71
CA ALA A 102 -11.10 -17.24 -6.10
C ALA A 102 -10.78 -16.79 -7.53
N ALA A 103 -11.76 -16.72 -8.43
CA ALA A 103 -11.58 -16.20 -9.79
C ALA A 103 -11.13 -14.72 -9.85
N VAL A 104 -11.50 -13.91 -8.86
CA VAL A 104 -11.05 -12.51 -8.75
C VAL A 104 -9.68 -12.43 -8.08
N ARG A 105 -9.36 -13.38 -7.18
CA ARG A 105 -8.04 -13.50 -6.54
C ARG A 105 -6.99 -14.11 -7.48
N ALA A 106 -7.44 -14.97 -8.39
CA ALA A 106 -6.64 -15.65 -9.39
C ALA A 106 -6.55 -14.78 -10.66
N ALA A 107 -6.00 -13.58 -10.52
CA ALA A 107 -5.56 -12.84 -11.67
C ALA A 107 -4.25 -13.50 -12.16
N GLN A 108 -4.38 -14.35 -13.19
CA GLN A 108 -3.33 -15.04 -13.96
C GLN A 108 -1.96 -15.11 -13.28
N ALA A 109 -1.69 -16.23 -12.60
CA ALA A 109 -0.32 -16.73 -12.61
C ALA A 109 0.16 -16.69 -14.06
N PRO A 110 1.36 -16.16 -14.37
CA PRO A 110 1.86 -16.20 -15.73
C PRO A 110 1.71 -17.64 -16.19
N THR A 111 0.87 -17.86 -17.20
CA THR A 111 0.71 -19.17 -17.81
C THR A 111 2.13 -19.62 -18.13
N PRO A 112 2.65 -20.72 -17.56
CA PRO A 112 3.92 -21.23 -18.03
C PRO A 112 3.71 -21.44 -19.51
N ARG A 113 4.49 -20.73 -20.35
CA ARG A 113 4.39 -20.85 -21.80
C ARG A 113 4.58 -22.33 -22.14
N ALA A 114 3.48 -23.04 -22.35
CA ALA A 114 3.48 -24.32 -23.02
C ALA A 114 3.78 -24.00 -24.48
N GLY A 115 5.06 -24.11 -24.84
CA GLY A 115 5.55 -23.70 -26.15
C GLY A 115 7.03 -23.96 -26.31
N SER A 116 7.35 -25.24 -26.51
CA SER A 116 8.42 -25.79 -27.36
C SER A 116 9.81 -25.14 -27.34
N GLY A 117 10.76 -25.94 -26.88
CA GLY A 117 12.16 -25.85 -27.28
C GLY A 117 13.04 -26.49 -26.22
N ASP A 118 13.50 -27.72 -26.49
CA ASP A 118 14.65 -28.30 -25.81
C ASP A 118 15.75 -27.23 -25.66
N VAL A 119 16.03 -26.84 -24.42
CA VAL A 119 17.28 -26.16 -24.08
C VAL A 119 18.01 -27.11 -23.16
N PRO A 120 19.07 -27.79 -23.63
CA PRO A 120 19.87 -28.59 -22.75
C PRO A 120 20.54 -27.67 -21.72
N GLU A 121 20.50 -28.17 -20.49
CA GLU A 121 21.09 -27.61 -19.29
C GLU A 121 22.60 -27.36 -19.49
N GLY A 122 23.05 -26.15 -19.17
CA GLY A 122 24.45 -25.87 -18.86
C GLY A 122 25.38 -25.51 -20.02
N VAL A 123 25.28 -24.28 -20.54
CA VAL A 123 26.46 -23.52 -21.00
C VAL A 123 26.21 -22.04 -20.73
N VAL A 124 26.78 -21.50 -19.65
CA VAL A 124 27.12 -20.08 -19.65
C VAL A 124 28.31 -19.96 -20.58
N PRO A 125 28.23 -19.27 -21.74
CA PRO A 125 29.40 -19.12 -22.59
C PRO A 125 30.45 -18.37 -21.77
N GLU A 126 31.58 -19.01 -21.45
CA GLU A 126 32.69 -18.41 -20.71
C GLU A 126 33.10 -17.05 -21.32
N ASP A 127 32.91 -16.91 -22.64
CA ASP A 127 33.08 -15.68 -23.41
C ASP A 127 32.27 -14.47 -22.92
N ARG A 128 31.15 -14.66 -22.21
CA ARG A 128 30.35 -13.53 -21.69
C ARG A 128 30.95 -12.97 -20.40
N MET A 129 31.45 -13.84 -19.53
CA MET A 129 32.07 -13.45 -18.27
C MET A 129 33.45 -12.84 -18.51
N GLU A 130 34.21 -13.38 -19.47
CA GLU A 130 35.52 -12.84 -19.88
C GLU A 130 35.37 -11.43 -20.48
N ARG A 131 34.32 -11.20 -21.28
CA ARG A 131 34.02 -9.89 -21.88
C ARG A 131 33.66 -8.83 -20.84
N LEU A 132 32.83 -9.19 -19.85
CA LEU A 132 32.49 -8.30 -18.73
C LEU A 132 33.70 -8.02 -17.84
N ARG A 133 34.62 -8.98 -17.72
CA ARG A 133 35.87 -8.79 -16.97
C ARG A 133 36.79 -7.80 -17.68
N ARG A 134 36.94 -7.92 -19.00
CA ARG A 134 37.71 -6.96 -19.82
C ARG A 134 37.11 -5.55 -19.82
N GLU A 135 35.80 -5.42 -19.99
CA GLU A 135 35.14 -4.09 -19.92
C GLU A 135 35.35 -3.39 -18.57
N ARG A 136 35.31 -4.12 -17.46
CA ARG A 136 35.57 -3.56 -16.13
C ARG A 136 37.04 -3.15 -15.94
N GLU A 137 37.96 -3.87 -16.55
CA GLU A 137 39.39 -3.55 -16.46
C GLU A 137 39.75 -2.32 -17.32
N ASP A 138 39.15 -2.21 -18.51
CA ASP A 138 39.31 -1.04 -19.37
C ASP A 138 38.70 0.23 -18.75
N GLN A 139 37.53 0.13 -18.10
CA GLN A 139 36.94 1.25 -17.35
C GLN A 139 37.83 1.70 -16.18
N ARG A 140 38.50 0.78 -15.50
CA ARG A 140 39.45 1.12 -14.42
C ARG A 140 40.71 1.80 -14.95
N ARG A 141 41.21 1.39 -16.12
CA ARG A 141 42.36 2.05 -16.76
C ARG A 141 42.00 3.43 -17.30
N ALA A 142 40.81 3.59 -17.86
CA ALA A 142 40.34 4.89 -18.36
C ALA A 142 40.01 5.91 -17.23
N GLY A 143 39.59 5.43 -16.05
CA GLY A 143 39.31 6.28 -14.88
C GLY A 143 40.53 6.62 -14.01
N GLY A 144 41.73 6.14 -14.37
CA GLY A 144 42.97 6.31 -13.60
C GLY A 144 43.91 7.43 -14.08
N ASN A 145 43.41 8.38 -14.86
CA ASN A 145 44.13 9.62 -15.21
C ASN A 145 43.19 10.81 -14.99
N ALA A 146 43.09 11.24 -13.74
CA ALA A 146 42.64 12.56 -13.33
C ALA A 146 43.62 13.07 -12.28
#